data_AF-A0A958ZCX7-F1
#
_entry.id   AF-A0A958ZCX7-F1
#
_cell.length_a   1.000
_cell.length_b   1.000
_cell.length_c   1.000
_cell.angle_alpha   90.00
_cell.angle_beta   90.00
_cell.angle_gamma   90.00
#
_symmetry.space_group_name_H-M   'P 1'
#
loop_
_entity.id
_entity.type
_entity.pdbx_description
1 polymer ?
#
loop_
_entity_poly.entity_id
_entity_poly.type
_entity_poly.pdbx_seq_one_letter_code
_entity_poly.pdbx_strand_id
1 'polypeptide(L)' 'MPSISRKGQQMPESPIRKLVPYAEEAKKRGIHVHHLNIGQPDIKTPQVALNAIKHNTVSTL' A
#
# COMPACT_ATOMS: atom_id res chain seq x y z
N MET A 1 -7.72 26.43 7.93
CA MET A 1 -7.20 25.28 7.14
C MET A 1 -5.77 25.01 7.62
N PRO A 2 -5.44 23.81 8.08
CA PRO A 2 -4.06 23.49 8.44
C PRO A 2 -3.17 23.55 7.19
N SER A 3 -1.97 24.10 7.34
CA SER A 3 -0.96 24.10 6.28
C SER A 3 -0.08 22.85 6.39
N ILE A 4 0.38 22.35 5.25
CA ILE A 4 1.33 21.23 5.22
C ILE A 4 2.67 21.70 5.80
N SER A 5 3.29 20.87 6.64
CA SER A 5 4.61 21.19 7.18
C SER A 5 5.68 21.30 6.09
N ARG A 6 6.72 22.10 6.36
CA ARG A 6 7.88 22.23 5.47
C ARG A 6 8.51 20.87 5.12
N LYS A 7 8.58 19.96 6.10
CA LYS A 7 9.08 18.59 5.92
C LYS A 7 8.22 17.80 4.92
N GLY A 8 6.90 17.91 5.00
CA GLY A 8 5.99 17.26 4.06
C GLY A 8 6.13 17.79 2.64
N GLN A 9 6.32 19.10 2.48
CA GLN A 9 6.54 19.74 1.17
C GLN A 9 7.86 19.34 0.52
N GLN A 10 8.89 19.04 1.31
CA GLN A 10 10.23 18.65 0.82
C GLN A 10 10.36 17.14 0.55
N MET A 11 9.39 16.33 0.96
CA MET A 11 9.47 14.88 0.78
C MET A 11 9.33 14.54 -0.71
N PRO A 12 10.33 13.88 -1.32
CA PRO A 12 10.27 13.53 -2.73
C PRO A 12 9.22 12.44 -2.97
N GLU A 13 8.69 12.40 -4.19
CA GLU A 13 7.84 11.30 -4.63
C GLU A 13 8.65 9.98 -4.66
N SER A 14 8.01 8.88 -4.28
CA SER A 14 8.60 7.55 -4.44
C SER A 14 8.75 7.20 -5.92
N PRO A 15 9.95 6.80 -6.39
CA PRO A 15 10.16 6.36 -7.77
C PRO A 15 9.27 5.19 -8.19
N ILE A 16 8.90 4.30 -7.26
CA ILE A 16 7.99 3.18 -7.51
C ILE A 16 6.56 3.67 -7.71
N ARG A 17 6.10 4.64 -6.89
CA ARG A 17 4.77 5.24 -7.02
C ARG A 17 4.61 5.98 -8.35
N LYS A 18 5.68 6.60 -8.84
CA LYS A 18 5.71 7.25 -10.16
C LYS A 18 5.42 6.30 -11.32
N LEU A 19 5.67 5.00 -11.15
CA LEU A 19 5.43 3.97 -12.17
C LEU A 19 3.98 3.45 -12.18
N VAL A 20 3.20 3.69 -11.12
CA VAL A 20 1.83 3.17 -10.97
C VAL A 20 0.91 3.59 -12.13
N PRO A 21 0.88 4.86 -12.57
CA PRO A 21 -0.01 5.26 -13.67
C PRO A 21 0.24 4.49 -14.97
N TYR A 22 1.51 4.20 -15.29
CA TYR A 22 1.87 3.45 -16.50
C TYR A 22 1.45 1.98 -16.42
N ALA A 23 1.58 1.36 -15.24
CA ALA A 23 1.12 -0.01 -15.01
C ALA A 23 -0.41 -0.10 -15.14
N GLU A 24 -1.16 0.88 -14.63
CA GLU A 24 -2.62 0.94 -14.78
C GLU A 24 -3.05 1.17 -16.22
N GLU A 25 -2.34 2.00 -16.99
CA GLU A 25 -2.59 2.18 -18.43
C GLU A 25 -2.30 0.90 -19.22
N ALA A 26 -1.23 0.17 -18.91
CA ALA A 26 -0.94 -1.13 -19.51
C ALA A 26 -2.08 -2.13 -19.23
N LYS A 27 -2.56 -2.23 -17.98
CA LYS A 27 -3.71 -3.07 -17.62
C LYS A 27 -4.97 -2.68 -18.38
N LYS A 28 -5.27 -1.38 -18.54
CA LYS A 28 -6.42 -0.90 -19.32
C LYS A 28 -6.36 -1.30 -20.80
N ARG A 29 -5.16 -1.44 -21.35
CA ARG A 29 -4.92 -1.94 -22.72
C ARG A 29 -4.99 -3.48 -22.83
N GLY A 30 -5.33 -4.17 -21.74
CA GLY A 30 -5.38 -5.64 -21.70
C GLY A 30 -4.00 -6.31 -21.54
N ILE A 31 -2.95 -5.54 -21.26
CA ILE A 31 -1.61 -6.09 -21.03
C ILE A 31 -1.53 -6.62 -19.60
N HIS A 32 -1.13 -7.88 -19.45
CA HIS A 32 -0.88 -8.47 -18.15
C HIS A 32 0.44 -7.93 -17.57
N VAL A 33 0.38 -7.36 -16.37
CA VAL A 33 1.55 -6.77 -15.69
C VAL A 33 1.93 -7.64 -14.50
N HIS A 34 3.11 -8.25 -14.54
CA HIS A 34 3.69 -8.97 -13.42
C HIS A 34 4.39 -8.00 -12.45
N HIS A 35 3.95 -7.96 -11.20
CA HIS A 35 4.49 -7.06 -10.17
C HIS A 35 5.65 -7.73 -9.43
N LEU A 36 6.87 -7.49 -9.87
CA LEU A 36 8.11 -7.98 -9.23
C LEU A 36 8.82 -6.89 -8.41
N ASN A 37 8.18 -5.73 -8.28
CA ASN A 37 8.71 -4.50 -7.69
C ASN A 37 8.06 -4.17 -6.33
N ILE A 38 7.13 -4.98 -5.84
CA ILE A 38 6.39 -4.75 -4.60
C ILE A 38 6.66 -5.90 -3.63
N GLY A 39 7.03 -5.60 -2.39
CA GLY A 39 7.28 -6.59 -1.34
C GLY A 39 6.01 -7.13 -0.65
N GLN A 40 4.85 -7.06 -1.30
CA GLN A 40 3.58 -7.53 -0.74
C GLN A 40 3.46 -9.04 -1.03
N PRO A 41 3.30 -9.89 0.01
CA PRO A 41 3.03 -11.31 -0.20
C PRO A 41 1.68 -11.54 -0.89
N ASP A 42 1.60 -12.58 -1.70
CA ASP A 42 0.40 -13.07 -2.38
C ASP A 42 -0.40 -14.11 -1.55
N ILE A 43 0.10 -14.45 -0.36
CA ILE A 43 -0.56 -15.38 0.56
C ILE A 43 -1.59 -14.68 1.46
N LYS A 44 -2.62 -15.42 1.85
CA LYS A 44 -3.63 -14.93 2.80
C LYS A 44 -3.03 -14.80 4.20
N THR A 45 -3.44 -13.76 4.92
CA THR A 45 -3.14 -13.62 6.34
C THR A 45 -3.62 -14.86 7.10
N PRO A 46 -2.78 -15.47 7.97
CA PRO A 46 -3.17 -16.65 8.73
C PRO A 46 -4.43 -16.41 9.59
N GLN A 47 -5.33 -17.40 9.62
CA GLN A 47 -6.60 -17.29 10.37
C GLN A 47 -6.40 -17.05 11.87
N VAL A 48 -5.32 -17.60 12.44
CA VAL A 48 -4.96 -17.37 13.86
C VAL A 48 -4.72 -15.88 14.15
N ALA A 49 -4.05 -15.16 13.25
CA ALA A 49 -3.80 -13.74 13.40
C ALA A 49 -5.10 -12.93 13.27
N LEU A 50 -5.94 -13.28 12.29
CA LEU A 50 -7.25 -12.65 12.09
C LEU A 50 -8.16 -12.87 13.31
N ASN A 51 -8.17 -14.08 13.87
CA ASN A 51 -8.98 -14.42 15.04
C ASN A 51 -8.51 -13.67 16.29
N ALA A 52 -7.19 -13.55 16.50
CA ALA A 52 -6.61 -12.81 17.61
C ALA A 52 -7.00 -11.33 17.55
N ILE A 53 -6.98 -10.72 16.36
CA ILE A 53 -7.45 -9.34 16.16
C ILE A 53 -8.97 -9.25 16.38
N LYS A 54 -9.75 -10.19 15.85
CA LYS A 54 -11.23 -10.13 15.92
C LYS A 54 -11.76 -10.28 17.35
N HIS A 55 -11.11 -11.06 18.19
CA HIS A 55 -11.56 -11.34 19.57
C HIS A 55 -10.62 -10.74 20.62
N ASN A 56 -9.98 -9.61 20.30
CA ASN A 56 -9.07 -8.96 21.22
C ASN A 56 -9.83 -8.23 22.36
N THR A 57 -9.19 -8.11 23.52
CA THR A 57 -9.70 -7.35 24.69
C THR A 57 -8.86 -6.10 24.96
N VAL A 58 -8.22 -5.54 23.93
CA VAL A 58 -7.30 -4.40 24.09
C VAL A 58 -8.10 -3.15 24.41
N SER A 59 -7.82 -2.52 25.55
CA SER A 59 -8.34 -1.19 25.88
C SER A 59 -7.34 -0.13 25.40
N THR A 60 -7.82 0.86 24.65
CA THR A 60 -7.04 2.04 24.28
C THR A 60 -7.21 3.15 25.32
N LEU A 61 -6.26 4.09 25.34
CA LEU A 61 -6.29 5.29 26.18
C LEU A 61 -7.39 6.26 25.74
#